data_AF-A0A6L3NHU1-F1
#
_entry.id   AF-A0A6L3NHU1-F1
#
_cell.length_a   1.000
_cell.length_b   1.000
_cell.length_c   1.000
_cell.angle_alpha   90.00
_cell.angle_beta   90.00
_cell.angle_gamma   90.00
#
_symmetry.space_group_name_H-M   'P 1'
#
loop_
_entity.id
_entity.type
_entity.pdbx_description
1 polymer ?
#
loop_
_entity_poly.entity_id
_entity_poly.type
_entity_poly.pdbx_seq_one_letter_code
_entity_poly.pdbx_strand_id
1 'polypeptide(L)'
;GRDSAPGIARELIDAGRAPATPVAIVEACSTARERTLTLTLAQMAAGDAQAWLDPAEPSLLMIGDAFAERVRHVKEGDALQDAA
;
A
#
# COMPACT_ATOMS: atom_id res chain seq x y z
N GLY A 1 -7.49 -5.30 -10.71
CA GLY A 1 -7.34 -4.22 -9.72
C GLY A 1 -6.18 -4.53 -8.80
N ARG A 2 -6.44 -5.25 -7.70
CA ARG A 2 -5.41 -5.73 -6.76
C ARG A 2 -4.48 -6.80 -7.31
N ASP A 3 -5.01 -7.77 -8.06
CA ASP A 3 -4.19 -8.85 -8.66
C ASP A 3 -3.17 -8.31 -9.68
N SER A 4 -3.47 -7.14 -10.25
CA SER A 4 -2.61 -6.41 -11.19
C SER A 4 -1.68 -5.42 -10.50
N ALA A 5 -1.76 -5.25 -9.17
CA ALA A 5 -1.06 -4.18 -8.45
C ALA A 5 0.46 -4.20 -8.66
N PRO A 6 1.16 -5.36 -8.67
CA PRO A 6 2.59 -5.38 -8.97
C PRO A 6 2.91 -4.93 -10.40
N GLY A 7 2.06 -5.29 -11.37
CA GLY A 7 2.20 -4.87 -12.77
C GLY A 7 1.96 -3.37 -12.94
N ILE A 8 0.88 -2.84 -12.36
CA ILE A 8 0.56 -1.40 -12.33
C ILE A 8 1.71 -0.61 -11.71
N ALA A 9 2.28 -1.10 -10.60
CA ALA A 9 3.41 -0.46 -9.95
C ALA A 9 4.63 -0.36 -10.86
N ARG A 10 4.95 -1.47 -11.55
CA ARG A 10 6.06 -1.53 -12.51
C ARG A 10 5.85 -0.55 -13.65
N GLU A 11 4.68 -0.58 -14.29
CA GLU A 11 4.34 0.31 -15.40
C GLU A 11 4.43 1.80 -15.02
N LEU A 12 3.99 2.16 -13.81
CA LEU A 12 4.08 3.54 -13.33
C LEU A 12 5.53 3.98 -13.07
N ILE A 13 6.35 3.09 -12.51
CA ILE A 13 7.80 3.35 -12.31
C ILE A 13 8.49 3.50 -13.67
N ASP A 14 8.22 2.59 -14.62
CA ASP A 14 8.79 2.63 -15.97
C ASP A 14 8.36 3.88 -16.74
N ALA A 15 7.14 4.39 -16.46
CA ALA A 15 6.65 5.66 -16.96
C ALA A 15 7.21 6.91 -16.24
N GLY A 16 8.16 6.74 -15.31
CA GLY A 16 8.90 7.83 -14.66
C GLY A 16 8.35 8.30 -13.31
N ARG A 17 7.41 7.58 -12.69
CA ARG A 17 7.06 7.85 -11.28
C ARG A 17 8.20 7.40 -10.38
N ALA A 18 8.42 8.14 -9.28
CA ALA A 18 9.44 7.79 -8.31
C ALA A 18 9.09 6.45 -7.63
N PRO A 19 10.03 5.49 -7.51
CA PRO A 19 9.77 4.24 -6.80
C PRO A 19 9.36 4.44 -5.33
N ALA A 20 9.76 5.56 -4.73
CA ALA A 20 9.39 5.95 -3.38
C ALA A 20 7.99 6.59 -3.26
N THR A 21 7.26 6.78 -4.38
CA THR A 21 5.93 7.36 -4.35
C THR A 21 5.01 6.56 -3.40
N PRO A 22 4.33 7.23 -2.46
CA PRO A 22 3.46 6.56 -1.49
C PRO A 22 2.28 5.87 -2.15
N VAL A 23 1.90 4.73 -1.57
CA VAL A 23 0.75 3.93 -1.94
C VAL A 23 -0.06 3.62 -0.69
N ALA A 24 -1.38 3.74 -0.79
CA ALA A 24 -2.32 3.29 0.23
C ALA A 24 -3.31 2.30 -0.40
N ILE A 25 -3.48 1.16 0.26
CA ILE A 25 -4.47 0.14 -0.09
C ILE A 25 -5.49 0.09 1.04
N VAL A 26 -6.77 0.22 0.72
CA VAL A 26 -7.87 0.14 1.70
C VAL A 26 -8.83 -0.96 1.29
N GLU A 27 -8.98 -1.97 2.13
CA GLU A 27 -9.93 -3.06 1.94
C GLU A 27 -11.23 -2.81 2.70
N ALA A 28 -12.34 -3.32 2.16
CA ALA A 28 -13.66 -3.22 2.77
C ALA A 28 -14.00 -1.79 3.26
N CYS A 29 -13.63 -0.80 2.44
CA CYS A 29 -13.71 0.62 2.76
C CYS A 29 -15.12 1.01 3.24
N SER A 30 -15.18 1.79 4.32
CA SER A 30 -16.40 2.25 4.99
C SER A 30 -17.24 1.14 5.64
N THR A 31 -16.65 -0.03 5.91
CA THR A 31 -17.28 -1.12 6.65
C THR A 31 -16.56 -1.39 7.97
N ALA A 32 -17.17 -2.22 8.83
CA ALA A 32 -16.54 -2.65 10.08
C ALA A 32 -15.29 -3.52 9.88
N ARG A 33 -15.05 -4.04 8.66
CA ARG A 33 -13.88 -4.85 8.31
C ARG A 33 -12.78 -4.04 7.62
N GLU A 34 -12.88 -2.71 7.63
CA GLU A 34 -11.90 -1.85 6.97
C GLU A 34 -10.48 -2.10 7.48
N ARG A 35 -9.55 -2.33 6.56
CA ARG A 35 -8.12 -2.43 6.85
C ARG A 35 -7.34 -1.58 5.86
N THR A 36 -6.25 -0.98 6.32
CA THR A 36 -5.37 -0.16 5.48
C THR A 36 -3.95 -0.68 5.51
N LEU A 37 -3.34 -0.79 4.33
CA LEU A 37 -1.91 -0.99 4.14
C LEU A 37 -1.31 0.24 3.47
N THR A 38 -0.20 0.74 4.02
CA THR A 38 0.58 1.79 3.37
C THR A 38 1.96 1.27 3.01
N LEU A 39 2.40 1.56 1.79
CA LEU A 39 3.67 1.12 1.25
C LEU A 39 4.15 2.11 0.19
N THR A 40 5.17 1.74 -0.58
CA THR A 40 5.67 2.51 -1.73
C THR A 40 5.39 1.77 -3.05
N LEU A 41 5.50 2.47 -4.18
CA LEU A 41 5.45 1.83 -5.50
C LEU A 41 6.48 0.71 -5.65
N ALA A 42 7.69 0.90 -5.13
CA ALA A 42 8.75 -0.12 -5.16
C ALA A 42 8.33 -1.41 -4.44
N GLN A 43 7.78 -1.29 -3.23
CA GLN A 43 7.30 -2.42 -2.43
C GLN A 43 6.08 -3.08 -3.09
N MET A 44 5.18 -2.29 -3.66
CA MET A 44 4.05 -2.83 -4.41
C MET A 44 4.51 -3.61 -5.65
N ALA A 45 5.51 -3.12 -6.38
CA ALA A 45 6.10 -3.79 -7.54
C ALA A 45 6.84 -5.09 -7.16
N ALA A 46 7.40 -5.15 -5.96
CA ALA A 46 8.01 -6.37 -5.40
C ALA A 46 6.97 -7.43 -4.99
N GLY A 47 5.70 -7.03 -4.87
CA GLY A 47 4.61 -7.92 -4.45
C GLY A 47 4.37 -7.94 -2.94
N ASP A 48 4.95 -7.01 -2.18
CA ASP A 48 4.88 -7.01 -0.71
C ASP A 48 3.45 -6.91 -0.17
N ALA A 49 2.52 -6.35 -0.95
CA ALA A 49 1.09 -6.28 -0.59
C ALA A 49 0.33 -7.62 -0.77
N GLN A 50 0.84 -8.57 -1.56
CA GLN A 50 0.12 -9.79 -1.94
C GLN A 50 -0.31 -10.63 -0.74
N ALA A 51 0.57 -10.78 0.25
CA ALA A 51 0.28 -11.58 1.45
C ALA A 51 -0.70 -10.91 2.41
N TRP A 52 -0.86 -9.58 2.33
CA TRP A 52 -1.75 -8.82 3.19
C TRP A 52 -3.19 -8.77 2.63
N LEU A 53 -3.32 -8.78 1.30
CA LEU A 53 -4.60 -8.70 0.60
C LEU A 53 -5.49 -9.92 0.87
N ASP A 54 -6.74 -9.67 1.20
CA ASP A 54 -7.78 -10.70 1.30
C ASP A 54 -8.52 -10.83 -0.04
N PRO A 55 -8.48 -11.99 -0.71
CA PRO A 55 -9.16 -12.16 -1.98
C PRO A 55 -10.68 -12.03 -1.92
N ALA A 56 -11.29 -12.19 -0.74
CA ALA A 56 -12.73 -12.07 -0.53
C ALA A 56 -13.20 -10.62 -0.39
N GLU A 57 -12.31 -9.66 -0.16
CA GLU A 57 -12.67 -8.27 0.10
C GLU A 57 -12.36 -7.35 -1.10
N PRO A 58 -13.25 -6.37 -1.39
CA PRO A 58 -12.95 -5.34 -2.38
C PRO A 58 -11.90 -4.37 -1.83
N SER A 59 -11.03 -3.88 -2.72
CA SER A 59 -9.90 -3.03 -2.35
C SER A 59 -9.82 -1.76 -3.21
N LEU A 60 -9.49 -0.63 -2.59
CA LEU A 60 -9.08 0.61 -3.24
C LEU A 60 -7.55 0.69 -3.26
N LEU A 61 -6.98 0.96 -4.44
CA LEU A 61 -5.55 1.25 -4.61
C LEU A 61 -5.38 2.74 -4.91
N MET A 62 -4.66 3.44 -4.04
CA MET A 62 -4.41 4.89 -4.16
C MET A 62 -2.92 5.17 -4.18
N ILE A 63 -2.46 5.99 -5.13
CA ILE A 63 -1.04 6.23 -5.41
C ILE A 63 -0.81 7.74 -5.47
N GLY A 64 0.13 8.26 -4.68
CA GLY A 64 0.53 9.66 -4.76
C GLY A 64 0.98 10.28 -3.43
N ASP A 65 1.56 11.47 -3.52
CA ASP A 65 2.22 12.13 -2.39
C ASP A 65 1.26 12.56 -1.27
N ALA A 66 -0.04 12.64 -1.56
CA ALA A 66 -1.09 12.87 -0.55
C ALA A 66 -1.08 11.81 0.57
N PHE A 67 -0.49 10.63 0.33
CA PHE A 67 -0.39 9.54 1.30
C PHE A 67 0.95 9.50 2.05
N ALA A 68 1.86 10.46 1.84
CA ALA A 68 3.19 10.47 2.44
C ALA A 68 3.18 10.43 3.97
N GLU A 69 2.29 11.20 4.62
CA GLU A 69 2.19 11.20 6.09
C GLU A 69 1.69 9.85 6.65
N ARG A 70 0.88 9.11 5.89
CA ARG A 70 0.39 7.79 6.32
C ARG A 70 1.50 6.74 6.30
N VAL A 71 2.41 6.82 5.32
CA VAL A 71 3.60 5.94 5.27
C VAL A 71 4.55 6.21 6.45
N ARG A 72 4.67 7.47 6.89
CA ARG A 72 5.52 7.83 8.04
C ARG A 72 4.97 7.28 9.35
N HIS A 73 3.68 7.37 9.58
CA HIS A 73 3.07 6.89 10.82
C HIS A 73 3.14 5.37 11.00
N VAL A 74 3.14 4.57 9.93
CA VAL A 74 3.33 3.11 10.07
C VAL A 74 4.75 2.78 10.55
N LYS A 75 5.78 3.51 10.09
CA LYS A 75 7.16 3.31 10.56
C LYS A 75 7.34 3.68 12.04
N GLU A 76 6.61 4.67 12.53
CA GLU A 76 6.63 5.07 13.94
C GLU A 76 5.82 4.11 14.83
N GLY A 77 4.70 3.58 14.32
CA GLY A 77 3.86 2.61 15.03
C GLY A 77 4.54 1.25 15.26
N ASP A 78 5.22 0.71 14.24
CA ASP A 78 5.98 -0.56 14.39
C ASP A 78 7.15 -0.43 15.38
N ALA A 79 7.83 0.72 15.41
CA ALA A 79 8.97 0.95 16.31
C ALA A 79 8.60 0.97 17.81
N LEU A 80 7.33 1.25 18.14
CA LEU A 80 6.80 1.22 19.50
C LEU A 80 6.35 -0.18 19.92
N GLN A 81 6.11 -1.08 18.97
CA GLN A 81 5.57 -2.42 19.22
C GLN A 81 6.68 -3.48 19.43
N ASP A 82 7.89 -3.25 18.92
CA ASP A 82 9.08 -4.09 19.16
C ASP A 82 9.80 -3.81 20.49
N ALA A 83 9.34 -2.81 21.25
CA ALA A 83 9.95 -2.38 22.52
C ALA A 83 9.17 -2.83 23.77
N ALA A 84 8.19 -3.73 23.63
CA ALA A 84 7.29 -4.20 24.70
C ALA A 84 7.41 -5.70 24.99
#